data_AF-A0A7G9B3C9-F1
#
_entry.id   AF-A0A7G9B3C9-F1
#
_cell.length_a   1.000
_cell.length_b   1.000
_cell.length_c   1.000
_cell.angle_alpha   90.00
_cell.angle_beta   90.00
_cell.angle_gamma   90.00
#
_symmetry.space_group_name_H-M   'P 1'
#
loop_
_entity.id
_entity.type
_entity.pdbx_description
1 polymer ?
#
loop_
_entity_poly.entity_id
_entity_poly.type
_entity_poly.pdbx_seq_one_letter_code
_entity_poly.pdbx_strand_id
1 'polypeptide(L)'
;MKSFFLRLTAAALCLALLSGCSLLLTPSAAGGSSSSAGGSEPVFSSSGPTAYADMAYRRCSAEKGEALLSKIQTYAKEGGSQEDFNRDDTALVDYLYTVATMRELIDLQCASDPTDEQAAEESLYTSQLYRELNEGYWDAMHALSVTGHGKLLKEHYDAQQIQWFISYDAQSAEEALYAREDALCQRYRSLMAEENVDEEAVAEVFLELVELRREIAAQAGCDSYADYAYASLYIRNYTPEDSQVLWRSAQEYFAPAADSHAQEIYEQTESLFSTDRIDCSPEAILEGMERCLSGLSGELCESLSFLRSNGLYDIAPSATKADTGYTTYLFSYDEPFLFNAPSGTYYDYTQFIHEFGHFTNYYLTGCDLLFGMDDNDLGELQSQGMEAMLLPRYEELFGGVEGEAIRREVLLNLFYSVVDGALFDEFLQRVYAEEELSPERVSALYAQVCESYGYASAPGGWMYLEHNFLYPFYYISYAVSAISALELYTMLLSDPDEALNAYLTVEAMDCSEWYFTDALKEAGLSDVFDPENCRRIAAGVDLSA
;
A
#
# COMPACT_ATOMS: atom_id res chain seq x y z
N MET A 1 25.89 11.27 18.67
CA MET A 1 26.33 10.15 17.81
C MET A 1 25.50 8.90 18.03
N LYS A 2 25.29 8.40 19.27
CA LYS A 2 24.35 7.28 19.51
C LYS A 2 22.87 7.66 19.25
N SER A 3 22.44 8.88 19.60
CA SER A 3 21.10 9.39 19.25
C SER A 3 20.88 9.73 17.77
N PHE A 4 21.95 9.73 16.95
CA PHE A 4 21.88 10.09 15.53
C PHE A 4 21.55 8.87 14.66
N PHE A 5 22.18 7.72 14.95
CA PHE A 5 21.83 6.46 14.28
C PHE A 5 20.44 5.97 14.66
N LEU A 6 20.01 6.17 15.92
CA LEU A 6 18.69 5.75 16.37
C LEU A 6 17.51 6.50 15.74
N ARG A 7 17.69 7.77 15.39
CA ARG A 7 16.66 8.58 14.72
C ARG A 7 16.39 8.13 13.28
N LEU A 8 17.39 7.56 12.60
CA LEU A 8 17.22 6.95 11.28
C LEU A 8 16.78 5.48 11.37
N THR A 9 17.20 4.73 12.40
CA THR A 9 16.93 3.28 12.46
C THR A 9 15.64 2.90 13.17
N ALA A 10 14.95 3.79 13.87
CA ALA A 10 13.66 3.46 14.50
C ALA A 10 12.48 3.78 13.58
N ALA A 11 12.37 5.04 13.11
CA ALA A 11 11.27 5.45 12.23
C ALA A 11 11.38 4.90 10.80
N ALA A 12 12.59 4.92 10.21
CA ALA A 12 12.78 4.43 8.83
C ALA A 12 12.82 2.91 8.72
N LEU A 13 13.15 2.15 9.78
CA LEU A 13 12.90 0.70 9.77
C LEU A 13 11.42 0.40 10.03
N CYS A 14 10.74 1.05 10.97
CA CYS A 14 9.34 0.74 11.24
C CYS A 14 8.38 1.01 10.07
N LEU A 15 8.62 2.05 9.27
CA LEU A 15 7.80 2.39 8.11
C LEU A 15 8.31 1.82 6.77
N ALA A 16 9.58 1.38 6.68
CA ALA A 16 10.06 0.66 5.49
C ALA A 16 9.62 -0.81 5.46
N LEU A 17 9.08 -1.33 6.57
CA LEU A 17 8.63 -2.72 6.70
C LEU A 17 7.29 -3.01 6.02
N LEU A 18 6.56 -2.01 5.52
CA LEU A 18 5.25 -2.16 4.86
C LEU A 18 5.40 -2.37 3.33
N SER A 19 6.29 -3.27 2.92
CA SER A 19 6.80 -3.35 1.53
C SER A 19 6.02 -4.24 0.57
N GLY A 20 4.80 -4.67 0.92
CA GLY A 20 4.01 -5.61 0.12
C GLY A 20 2.86 -5.03 -0.71
N CYS A 21 2.82 -3.72 -1.00
CA CYS A 21 1.93 -3.22 -2.05
C CYS A 21 2.44 -3.70 -3.41
N SER A 22 1.99 -4.88 -3.82
CA SER A 22 2.02 -5.32 -5.21
C SER A 22 1.11 -4.41 -6.02
N LEU A 23 1.62 -3.24 -6.45
CA LEU A 23 0.93 -2.42 -7.44
C LEU A 23 0.73 -3.29 -8.69
N LEU A 24 -0.48 -3.79 -8.87
CA LEU A 24 -0.93 -4.32 -10.14
C LEU A 24 -0.98 -3.14 -11.10
N LEU A 25 0.11 -2.91 -11.83
CA LEU A 25 0.14 -1.93 -12.91
C LEU A 25 -0.84 -2.38 -13.99
N THR A 26 -2.09 -1.92 -13.89
CA THR A 26 -2.99 -1.78 -15.03
C THR A 26 -2.67 -0.42 -15.66
N PRO A 27 -2.49 -0.34 -17.00
CA PRO A 27 -2.26 0.95 -17.64
C PRO A 27 -3.45 1.88 -17.41
N SER A 28 -3.21 3.05 -16.83
CA SER A 28 -4.27 4.01 -16.52
C SER A 28 -4.96 4.47 -17.81
N ALA A 29 -6.27 4.27 -17.89
CA ALA A 29 -7.11 4.92 -18.87
C ALA A 29 -7.37 6.37 -18.44
N ALA A 30 -6.70 7.34 -19.09
CA ALA A 30 -6.82 8.75 -18.75
C ALA A 30 -8.28 9.26 -18.81
N GLY A 31 -8.77 9.73 -17.64
CA GLY A 31 -9.73 10.82 -17.51
C GLY A 31 -11.16 10.59 -17.98
N GLY A 32 -12.05 10.26 -17.05
CA GLY A 32 -13.49 10.41 -17.20
C GLY A 32 -14.20 10.42 -15.85
N SER A 33 -14.84 11.55 -15.50
CA SER A 33 -15.67 11.67 -14.29
C SER A 33 -16.77 10.60 -14.28
N SER A 34 -16.78 9.71 -13.29
CA SER A 34 -17.80 8.69 -13.13
C SER A 34 -18.94 9.18 -12.24
N SER A 35 -20.15 8.85 -12.68
CA SER A 35 -21.39 8.91 -11.91
C SER A 35 -21.73 7.50 -11.48
N SER A 36 -22.10 7.33 -10.21
CA SER A 36 -22.63 6.10 -9.60
C SER A 36 -23.56 5.30 -10.52
N ALA A 37 -23.26 4.00 -10.72
CA ALA A 37 -24.20 2.88 -10.59
C ALA A 37 -23.74 1.64 -11.39
N GLY A 38 -23.66 0.49 -10.70
CA GLY A 38 -24.05 -0.79 -11.26
C GLY A 38 -23.04 -1.93 -11.16
N GLY A 39 -22.47 -2.20 -9.97
CA GLY A 39 -21.67 -3.39 -9.73
C GLY A 39 -22.44 -4.68 -10.04
N SER A 40 -21.90 -5.50 -10.93
CA SER A 40 -22.31 -6.89 -11.13
C SER A 40 -21.91 -7.71 -9.90
N GLU A 41 -22.87 -8.44 -9.30
CA GLU A 41 -22.60 -9.34 -8.17
C GLU A 41 -21.49 -10.36 -8.54
N PRO A 42 -20.43 -10.51 -7.72
CA PRO A 42 -19.41 -11.51 -7.96
C PRO A 42 -20.00 -12.93 -7.92
N VAL A 43 -19.56 -13.78 -8.85
CA VAL A 43 -20.04 -15.18 -8.96
C VAL A 43 -19.28 -16.03 -7.94
N PHE A 44 -19.87 -16.16 -6.74
CA PHE A 44 -19.29 -16.92 -5.63
C PHE A 44 -19.18 -18.43 -5.90
N SER A 45 -18.08 -19.01 -5.42
CA SER A 45 -18.02 -20.43 -5.07
C SER A 45 -19.05 -20.76 -3.99
N SER A 46 -19.97 -21.69 -4.26
CA SER A 46 -21.08 -22.06 -3.36
C SER A 46 -20.66 -22.83 -2.09
N SER A 47 -19.40 -22.78 -1.65
CA SER A 47 -18.83 -23.68 -0.62
C SER A 47 -18.52 -23.04 0.74
N GLY A 48 -18.79 -21.75 0.96
CA GLY A 48 -18.36 -21.05 2.18
C GLY A 48 -16.84 -20.80 2.20
N PRO A 49 -16.32 -20.11 3.22
CA PRO A 49 -14.92 -19.73 3.28
C PRO A 49 -13.99 -20.95 3.32
N THR A 50 -12.83 -20.82 2.69
CA THR A 50 -11.85 -21.89 2.58
C THR A 50 -10.80 -21.72 3.67
N ALA A 51 -10.44 -22.78 4.37
CA ALA A 51 -9.32 -22.68 5.31
C ALA A 51 -8.01 -22.49 4.53
N TYR A 52 -7.14 -21.58 4.96
CA TYR A 52 -5.85 -21.32 4.31
C TYR A 52 -4.99 -22.58 4.15
N ALA A 53 -5.09 -23.53 5.09
CA ALA A 53 -4.40 -24.82 5.01
C ALA A 53 -4.78 -25.65 3.76
N ASP A 54 -5.92 -25.39 3.13
CA ASP A 54 -6.38 -26.03 1.91
C ASP A 54 -6.03 -25.22 0.63
N MET A 55 -5.51 -24.00 0.79
CA MET A 55 -5.08 -23.09 -0.29
C MET A 55 -3.63 -23.36 -0.69
N ALA A 56 -3.40 -24.43 -1.43
CA ALA A 56 -2.05 -24.77 -1.89
C ALA A 56 -1.73 -24.16 -3.26
N TYR A 57 -0.51 -23.62 -3.41
CA TYR A 57 0.05 -23.26 -4.71
C TYR A 57 -0.03 -24.44 -5.68
N ARG A 58 -0.44 -24.15 -6.92
CA ARG A 58 -0.44 -25.08 -8.04
C ARG A 58 0.00 -24.34 -9.28
N ARG A 59 1.06 -24.84 -9.92
CA ARG A 59 1.54 -24.28 -11.17
C ARG A 59 0.45 -24.23 -12.24
N CYS A 60 0.10 -23.02 -12.66
CA CYS A 60 -0.88 -22.77 -13.72
C CYS A 60 -0.35 -23.24 -15.08
N SER A 61 -1.26 -23.66 -15.96
CA SER A 61 -0.93 -24.09 -17.33
C SER A 61 -0.93 -22.92 -18.30
N ALA A 62 0.25 -22.55 -18.82
CA ALA A 62 0.36 -21.54 -19.89
C ALA A 62 -0.53 -21.90 -21.10
N GLU A 63 -0.47 -23.15 -21.57
CA GLU A 63 -1.27 -23.67 -22.69
C GLU A 63 -2.78 -23.44 -22.51
N LYS A 64 -3.30 -23.62 -21.28
CA LYS A 64 -4.71 -23.36 -20.98
C LYS A 64 -5.03 -21.87 -21.10
N GLY A 65 -4.20 -21.00 -20.53
CA GLY A 65 -4.37 -19.55 -20.60
C GLY A 65 -4.32 -19.04 -22.04
N GLU A 66 -3.31 -19.45 -22.79
CA GLU A 66 -3.16 -19.11 -24.22
C GLU A 66 -4.37 -19.58 -25.05
N ALA A 67 -4.89 -20.78 -24.78
CA ALA A 67 -6.06 -21.30 -25.48
C ALA A 67 -7.33 -20.48 -25.18
N LEU A 68 -7.52 -20.02 -23.94
CA LEU A 68 -8.64 -19.15 -23.56
C LEU A 68 -8.48 -17.76 -24.19
N LEU A 69 -7.31 -17.16 -24.07
CA LEU A 69 -6.97 -15.88 -24.68
C LEU A 69 -7.18 -15.87 -26.20
N SER A 70 -6.76 -16.95 -26.89
CA SER A 70 -6.94 -17.09 -28.33
C SER A 70 -8.41 -17.03 -28.78
N LYS A 71 -9.35 -17.49 -27.93
CA LYS A 71 -10.79 -17.35 -28.21
C LYS A 71 -11.23 -15.90 -28.16
N ILE A 72 -10.81 -15.13 -27.14
CA ILE A 72 -11.14 -13.71 -27.01
C ILE A 72 -10.59 -12.92 -28.21
N GLN A 73 -9.34 -13.17 -28.58
CA GLN A 73 -8.72 -12.61 -29.78
C GLN A 73 -9.47 -12.97 -31.08
N THR A 74 -10.14 -14.11 -31.13
CA THR A 74 -10.93 -14.53 -32.29
C THR A 74 -12.21 -13.69 -32.41
N TYR A 75 -12.88 -13.35 -31.30
CA TYR A 75 -14.07 -12.50 -31.32
C TYR A 75 -13.78 -11.09 -31.86
N ALA A 76 -12.61 -10.53 -31.58
CA ALA A 76 -12.18 -9.26 -32.16
C ALA A 76 -12.02 -9.31 -33.69
N LYS A 77 -11.67 -10.48 -34.25
CA LYS A 77 -11.40 -10.66 -35.70
C LYS A 77 -12.63 -11.10 -36.48
N GLU A 78 -13.43 -12.01 -35.92
CA GLU A 78 -14.48 -12.73 -36.63
C GLU A 78 -15.88 -12.47 -36.05
N GLY A 79 -15.97 -11.89 -34.86
CA GLY A 79 -17.20 -11.81 -34.08
C GLY A 79 -17.61 -13.17 -33.51
N GLY A 80 -18.79 -13.21 -32.89
CA GLY A 80 -19.30 -14.42 -32.26
C GLY A 80 -20.74 -14.27 -31.78
N SER A 81 -21.26 -15.31 -31.14
CA SER A 81 -22.50 -15.23 -30.38
C SER A 81 -22.21 -14.60 -29.02
N GLN A 82 -23.21 -13.94 -28.43
CA GLN A 82 -23.08 -13.36 -27.08
C GLN A 82 -22.83 -14.44 -26.02
N GLU A 83 -23.54 -15.57 -26.14
CA GLU A 83 -23.43 -16.69 -25.19
C GLU A 83 -22.03 -17.30 -25.19
N ASP A 84 -21.43 -17.48 -26.38
CA ASP A 84 -20.07 -18.00 -26.48
C ASP A 84 -19.04 -16.99 -25.97
N PHE A 85 -19.20 -15.70 -26.28
CA PHE A 85 -18.33 -14.64 -25.76
C PHE A 85 -18.36 -14.61 -24.23
N ASN A 86 -19.55 -14.46 -23.61
CA ASN A 86 -19.67 -14.41 -22.15
C ASN A 86 -19.04 -15.63 -21.49
N ARG A 87 -19.30 -16.84 -22.01
CA ARG A 87 -18.72 -18.07 -21.46
C ARG A 87 -17.19 -18.07 -21.52
N ASP A 88 -16.62 -17.72 -22.68
CA ASP A 88 -15.18 -17.79 -22.89
C ASP A 88 -14.44 -16.65 -22.19
N ASP A 89 -15.07 -15.48 -22.08
CA ASP A 89 -14.57 -14.30 -21.35
C ASP A 89 -14.53 -14.55 -19.85
N THR A 90 -15.66 -14.97 -19.24
CA THR A 90 -15.68 -15.42 -17.84
C THR A 90 -14.65 -16.51 -17.58
N ALA A 91 -14.50 -17.49 -18.47
CA ALA A 91 -13.52 -18.55 -18.28
C ALA A 91 -12.06 -18.07 -18.32
N LEU A 92 -11.74 -17.01 -19.08
CA LEU A 92 -10.41 -16.40 -19.08
C LEU A 92 -10.20 -15.52 -17.85
N VAL A 93 -11.18 -14.70 -17.49
CA VAL A 93 -11.15 -13.85 -16.29
C VAL A 93 -10.98 -14.72 -15.03
N ASP A 94 -11.80 -15.77 -14.86
CA ASP A 94 -11.64 -16.74 -13.76
C ASP A 94 -10.24 -17.37 -13.73
N TYR A 95 -9.66 -17.58 -14.93
CA TYR A 95 -8.32 -18.13 -15.03
C TYR A 95 -7.25 -17.10 -14.65
N LEU A 96 -7.40 -15.83 -15.02
CA LEU A 96 -6.54 -14.73 -14.56
C LEU A 96 -6.58 -14.60 -13.03
N TYR A 97 -7.77 -14.63 -12.44
CA TYR A 97 -7.96 -14.66 -10.98
C TYR A 97 -7.26 -15.87 -10.35
N THR A 98 -7.33 -17.03 -10.99
CA THR A 98 -6.57 -18.23 -10.57
C THR A 98 -5.06 -17.98 -10.62
N VAL A 99 -4.53 -17.44 -11.73
CA VAL A 99 -3.08 -17.17 -11.85
C VAL A 99 -2.64 -16.14 -10.82
N ALA A 100 -3.39 -15.06 -10.61
CA ALA A 100 -3.10 -14.04 -9.60
C ALA A 100 -3.09 -14.64 -8.19
N THR A 101 -4.08 -15.45 -7.83
CA THR A 101 -4.10 -16.14 -6.53
C THR A 101 -2.90 -17.07 -6.35
N MET A 102 -2.51 -17.81 -7.40
CA MET A 102 -1.32 -18.65 -7.34
C MET A 102 -0.04 -17.83 -7.21
N ARG A 103 0.00 -16.61 -7.78
CA ARG A 103 1.10 -15.65 -7.60
C ARG A 103 1.21 -15.24 -6.14
N GLU A 104 0.11 -14.78 -5.53
CA GLU A 104 0.11 -14.36 -4.13
C GLU A 104 0.48 -15.53 -3.19
N LEU A 105 -0.01 -16.75 -3.44
CA LEU A 105 0.36 -17.92 -2.63
C LEU A 105 1.84 -18.29 -2.73
N ILE A 106 2.45 -18.19 -3.91
CA ILE A 106 3.88 -18.50 -4.06
C ILE A 106 4.76 -17.37 -3.54
N ASP A 107 4.31 -16.11 -3.65
CA ASP A 107 5.00 -14.95 -3.08
C ASP A 107 4.96 -14.98 -1.55
N LEU A 108 3.84 -15.39 -0.95
CA LEU A 108 3.76 -15.68 0.49
C LEU A 108 4.76 -16.77 0.89
N GLN A 109 4.90 -17.85 0.11
CA GLN A 109 5.91 -18.88 0.38
C GLN A 109 7.33 -18.34 0.27
N CYS A 110 7.62 -17.50 -0.74
CA CYS A 110 8.91 -16.82 -0.88
C CYS A 110 9.18 -15.86 0.28
N ALA A 111 8.18 -15.14 0.77
CA ALA A 111 8.32 -14.24 1.91
C ALA A 111 8.57 -15.03 3.21
N SER A 112 7.90 -16.19 3.39
CA SER A 112 8.14 -17.07 4.55
C SER A 112 9.53 -17.72 4.53
N ASP A 113 10.08 -18.05 3.35
CA ASP A 113 11.45 -18.56 3.16
C ASP A 113 12.08 -18.08 1.84
N PRO A 114 12.78 -16.93 1.84
CA PRO A 114 13.46 -16.36 0.67
C PRO A 114 14.61 -17.22 0.15
N THR A 115 15.01 -18.26 0.90
CA THR A 115 16.06 -19.20 0.47
C THR A 115 15.52 -20.37 -0.36
N ASP A 116 14.20 -20.49 -0.50
CA ASP A 116 13.57 -21.50 -1.35
C ASP A 116 13.71 -21.13 -2.84
N GLU A 117 14.79 -21.60 -3.46
CA GLU A 117 15.08 -21.41 -4.89
C GLU A 117 13.93 -21.93 -5.78
N GLN A 118 13.24 -23.00 -5.38
CA GLN A 118 12.14 -23.55 -6.16
C GLN A 118 10.92 -22.62 -6.11
N ALA A 119 10.59 -22.09 -4.92
CA ALA A 119 9.52 -21.10 -4.80
C ALA A 119 9.84 -19.84 -5.61
N ALA A 120 11.08 -19.36 -5.58
CA ALA A 120 11.52 -18.20 -6.35
C ALA A 120 11.38 -18.42 -7.87
N GLU A 121 11.74 -19.61 -8.38
CA GLU A 121 11.54 -19.97 -9.79
C GLU A 121 10.04 -20.02 -10.18
N GLU A 122 9.19 -20.53 -9.29
CA GLU A 122 7.75 -20.62 -9.51
C GLU A 122 7.05 -19.25 -9.39
N SER A 123 7.50 -18.36 -8.51
CA SER A 123 7.07 -16.96 -8.41
C SER A 123 7.39 -16.21 -9.70
N LEU A 124 8.62 -16.32 -10.21
CA LEU A 124 9.01 -15.71 -11.49
C LEU A 124 8.14 -16.23 -12.65
N TYR A 125 7.95 -17.55 -12.72
CA TYR A 125 7.10 -18.16 -13.76
C TYR A 125 5.66 -17.64 -13.69
N THR A 126 5.07 -17.63 -12.50
CA THR A 126 3.65 -17.28 -12.32
C THR A 126 3.43 -15.79 -12.57
N SER A 127 4.35 -14.94 -12.12
CA SER A 127 4.36 -13.49 -12.40
C SER A 127 4.44 -13.22 -13.90
N GLN A 128 5.34 -13.89 -14.62
CA GLN A 128 5.45 -13.76 -16.07
C GLN A 128 4.17 -14.23 -16.78
N LEU A 129 3.62 -15.38 -16.38
CA LEU A 129 2.39 -15.91 -16.96
C LEU A 129 1.20 -14.96 -16.76
N TYR A 130 1.04 -14.42 -15.55
CA TYR A 130 -0.02 -13.46 -15.25
C TYR A 130 0.10 -12.23 -16.16
N ARG A 131 1.31 -11.66 -16.22
CA ARG A 131 1.59 -10.47 -17.04
C ARG A 131 1.24 -10.70 -18.52
N GLU A 132 1.76 -11.77 -19.13
CA GLU A 132 1.51 -12.09 -20.54
C GLU A 132 0.02 -12.33 -20.84
N LEU A 133 -0.70 -13.01 -19.94
CA LEU A 133 -2.13 -13.25 -20.14
C LEU A 133 -2.98 -11.99 -19.93
N ASN A 134 -2.64 -11.17 -18.93
CA ASN A 134 -3.33 -9.92 -18.64
C ASN A 134 -3.13 -8.91 -19.78
N GLU A 135 -1.88 -8.67 -20.21
CA GLU A 135 -1.56 -7.83 -21.37
C GLU A 135 -2.34 -8.31 -22.61
N GLY A 136 -2.24 -9.60 -22.93
CA GLY A 136 -2.95 -10.16 -24.07
C GLY A 136 -4.47 -10.04 -23.97
N TYR A 137 -5.04 -10.14 -22.77
CA TYR A 137 -6.46 -9.94 -22.53
C TYR A 137 -6.86 -8.49 -22.81
N TRP A 138 -6.15 -7.50 -22.25
CA TRP A 138 -6.43 -6.08 -22.49
C TRP A 138 -6.27 -5.71 -23.97
N ASP A 139 -5.24 -6.21 -24.65
CA ASP A 139 -5.08 -6.08 -26.11
C ASP A 139 -6.29 -6.59 -26.88
N ALA A 140 -6.77 -7.78 -26.51
CA ALA A 140 -7.90 -8.43 -27.17
C ALA A 140 -9.21 -7.68 -26.92
N MET A 141 -9.41 -7.18 -25.70
CA MET A 141 -10.59 -6.41 -25.30
C MET A 141 -10.58 -5.02 -25.97
N HIS A 142 -9.43 -4.35 -26.03
CA HIS A 142 -9.26 -3.13 -26.79
C HIS A 142 -9.60 -3.36 -28.27
N ALA A 143 -8.99 -4.36 -28.92
CA ALA A 143 -9.26 -4.69 -30.31
C ALA A 143 -10.75 -5.00 -30.54
N LEU A 144 -11.40 -5.71 -29.62
CA LEU A 144 -12.83 -5.98 -29.68
C LEU A 144 -13.66 -4.68 -29.56
N SER A 145 -13.27 -3.77 -28.67
CA SER A 145 -13.99 -2.52 -28.39
C SER A 145 -14.00 -1.55 -29.58
N VAL A 146 -12.91 -1.51 -30.36
CA VAL A 146 -12.74 -0.58 -31.50
C VAL A 146 -13.12 -1.18 -32.86
N THR A 147 -13.49 -2.46 -32.91
CA THR A 147 -13.96 -3.13 -34.14
C THR A 147 -15.48 -3.12 -34.27
N GLY A 148 -16.01 -3.62 -35.40
CA GLY A 148 -17.46 -3.80 -35.60
C GLY A 148 -18.11 -4.82 -34.66
N HIS A 149 -17.34 -5.48 -33.80
CA HIS A 149 -17.79 -6.54 -32.89
C HIS A 149 -17.97 -6.07 -31.44
N GLY A 150 -17.62 -4.82 -31.10
CA GLY A 150 -17.69 -4.28 -29.72
C GLY A 150 -19.09 -4.26 -29.08
N LYS A 151 -20.15 -4.59 -29.83
CA LYS A 151 -21.47 -4.87 -29.25
C LYS A 151 -21.46 -6.03 -28.25
N LEU A 152 -20.51 -6.99 -28.39
CA LEU A 152 -20.36 -8.12 -27.48
C LEU A 152 -20.01 -7.66 -26.06
N LEU A 153 -19.29 -6.55 -25.93
CA LEU A 153 -18.91 -5.99 -24.63
C LEU A 153 -20.11 -5.41 -23.88
N LYS A 154 -21.06 -4.78 -24.58
CA LYS A 154 -22.16 -4.01 -23.98
C LYS A 154 -23.18 -4.82 -23.17
N GLU A 155 -23.18 -6.14 -23.32
CA GLU A 155 -24.04 -7.03 -22.54
C GLU A 155 -23.30 -7.71 -21.39
N HIS A 156 -21.97 -7.54 -21.28
CA HIS A 156 -21.14 -8.14 -20.24
C HIS A 156 -20.48 -7.09 -19.32
N TYR A 157 -20.07 -5.95 -19.88
CA TYR A 157 -19.39 -4.85 -19.18
C TYR A 157 -20.24 -3.58 -19.20
N ASP A 158 -20.08 -2.75 -18.18
CA ASP A 158 -20.71 -1.43 -18.12
C ASP A 158 -20.03 -0.41 -19.05
N ALA A 159 -20.57 0.81 -19.08
CA ALA A 159 -20.07 1.85 -19.97
C ALA A 159 -18.66 2.35 -19.62
N GLN A 160 -18.29 2.35 -18.33
CA GLN A 160 -16.99 2.81 -17.85
C GLN A 160 -15.92 1.76 -18.15
N GLN A 161 -16.18 0.49 -17.84
CA GLN A 161 -15.29 -0.62 -18.18
C GLN A 161 -15.02 -0.70 -19.69
N ILE A 162 -16.05 -0.52 -20.51
CA ILE A 162 -15.89 -0.44 -21.97
C ILE A 162 -15.04 0.76 -22.37
N GLN A 163 -15.21 1.91 -21.69
CA GLN A 163 -14.40 3.08 -21.98
C GLN A 163 -12.93 2.83 -21.67
N TRP A 164 -12.60 2.11 -20.60
CA TRP A 164 -11.23 1.69 -20.29
C TRP A 164 -10.63 0.81 -21.39
N PHE A 165 -11.36 -0.20 -21.87
CA PHE A 165 -10.91 -0.99 -23.02
C PHE A 165 -10.69 -0.15 -24.26
N ILE A 166 -11.54 0.85 -24.53
CA ILE A 166 -11.39 1.74 -25.69
C ILE A 166 -10.14 2.61 -25.59
N SER A 167 -9.82 3.11 -24.39
CA SER A 167 -8.67 3.99 -24.17
C SER A 167 -7.35 3.26 -23.95
N TYR A 168 -7.37 1.94 -23.77
CA TYR A 168 -6.16 1.13 -23.63
C TYR A 168 -5.27 1.22 -24.88
N ASP A 169 -3.98 1.48 -24.72
CA ASP A 169 -3.01 1.60 -25.82
C ASP A 169 -2.09 0.37 -25.87
N ALA A 170 -2.46 -0.58 -26.73
CA ALA A 170 -1.83 -1.91 -26.87
C ALA A 170 -0.42 -1.93 -27.51
N GLN A 171 0.16 -0.78 -27.87
CA GLN A 171 1.48 -0.71 -28.56
C GLN A 171 2.28 0.54 -28.18
N SER A 172 2.27 0.93 -26.91
CA SER A 172 3.00 2.13 -26.49
C SER A 172 4.51 1.85 -26.34
N ALA A 173 5.33 2.86 -26.61
CA ALA A 173 6.77 2.84 -26.28
C ALA A 173 7.02 2.69 -24.76
N GLU A 174 5.96 2.83 -23.98
CA GLU A 174 5.84 2.70 -22.53
C GLU A 174 6.20 1.29 -22.02
N GLU A 175 5.82 0.21 -22.72
CA GLU A 175 6.15 -1.16 -22.29
C GLU A 175 7.67 -1.38 -22.16
N ALA A 176 8.43 -0.85 -23.12
CA ALA A 176 9.89 -0.94 -23.09
C ALA A 176 10.49 -0.06 -21.99
N LEU A 177 9.81 1.00 -21.57
CA LEU A 177 10.23 1.84 -20.46
C LEU A 177 9.94 1.14 -19.12
N TYR A 178 8.76 0.56 -18.94
CA TYR A 178 8.42 -0.20 -17.73
C TYR A 178 9.32 -1.41 -17.51
N ALA A 179 9.61 -2.19 -18.56
CA ALA A 179 10.57 -3.30 -18.45
C ALA A 179 11.99 -2.84 -18.06
N ARG A 180 12.39 -1.62 -18.49
CA ARG A 180 13.67 -1.03 -18.07
C ARG A 180 13.61 -0.54 -16.62
N GLU A 181 12.49 0.03 -16.21
CA GLU A 181 12.25 0.47 -14.83
C GLU A 181 12.34 -0.71 -13.87
N ASP A 182 11.64 -1.81 -14.17
CA ASP A 182 11.69 -3.05 -13.39
C ASP A 182 13.12 -3.59 -13.24
N ALA A 183 13.88 -3.59 -14.33
CA ALA A 183 15.27 -4.03 -14.31
C ALA A 183 16.16 -3.14 -13.42
N LEU A 184 15.91 -1.83 -13.40
CA LEU A 184 16.60 -0.89 -12.52
C LEU A 184 16.20 -1.08 -11.06
N CYS A 185 14.91 -1.27 -10.77
CA CYS A 185 14.41 -1.58 -9.43
C CYS A 185 14.99 -2.90 -8.89
N GLN A 186 15.09 -3.94 -9.72
CA GLN A 186 15.74 -5.21 -9.36
C GLN A 186 17.24 -5.03 -9.12
N ARG A 187 17.91 -4.18 -9.91
CA ARG A 187 19.32 -3.83 -9.70
C ARG A 187 19.52 -3.11 -8.37
N TYR A 188 18.65 -2.16 -8.02
CA TYR A 188 18.64 -1.51 -6.71
C TYR A 188 18.53 -2.53 -5.58
N ARG A 189 17.49 -3.40 -5.60
CA ARG A 189 17.30 -4.44 -4.58
C ARG A 189 18.53 -5.34 -4.43
N SER A 190 19.13 -5.72 -5.57
CA SER A 190 20.34 -6.55 -5.58
C SER A 190 21.52 -5.85 -4.91
N LEU A 191 21.75 -4.56 -5.20
CA LEU A 191 22.82 -3.76 -4.59
C LEU A 191 22.60 -3.57 -3.08
N MET A 192 21.36 -3.35 -2.66
CA MET A 192 21.01 -3.16 -1.25
C MET A 192 21.12 -4.44 -0.42
N ALA A 193 21.04 -5.62 -1.06
CA ALA A 193 21.22 -6.91 -0.41
C ALA A 193 22.69 -7.30 -0.19
N GLU A 194 23.65 -6.53 -0.72
CA GLU A 194 25.07 -6.81 -0.55
C GLU A 194 25.55 -6.49 0.88
N GLU A 195 26.50 -7.29 1.41
CA GLU A 195 27.06 -7.07 2.76
C GLU A 195 27.70 -5.68 2.91
N ASN A 196 28.27 -5.15 1.84
CA ASN A 196 28.80 -3.78 1.77
C ASN A 196 28.14 -3.06 0.60
N VAL A 197 27.13 -2.25 0.91
CA VAL A 197 26.38 -1.48 -0.09
C VAL A 197 27.30 -0.52 -0.86
N ASP A 198 27.30 -0.63 -2.19
CA ASP A 198 27.96 0.32 -3.09
C ASP A 198 27.06 1.54 -3.33
N GLU A 199 27.19 2.55 -2.47
CA GLU A 199 26.40 3.79 -2.53
C GLU A 199 26.56 4.54 -3.86
N GLU A 200 27.71 4.43 -4.55
CA GLU A 200 27.92 5.07 -5.86
C GLU A 200 27.08 4.38 -6.93
N ALA A 201 27.10 3.04 -6.96
CA ALA A 201 26.26 2.25 -7.87
C ALA A 201 24.75 2.43 -7.59
N VAL A 202 24.36 2.52 -6.32
CA VAL A 202 22.96 2.81 -5.93
C VAL A 202 22.55 4.20 -6.42
N ALA A 203 23.42 5.20 -6.28
CA ALA A 203 23.13 6.54 -6.78
C ALA A 203 22.99 6.57 -8.31
N GLU A 204 23.85 5.85 -9.04
CA GLU A 204 23.73 5.72 -10.50
C GLU A 204 22.37 5.14 -10.90
N VAL A 205 21.91 4.07 -10.24
CA VAL A 205 20.58 3.48 -10.50
C VAL A 205 19.47 4.50 -10.27
N PHE A 206 19.55 5.29 -9.21
CA PHE A 206 18.55 6.32 -8.94
C PHE A 206 18.50 7.38 -10.04
N LEU A 207 19.65 7.82 -10.55
CA LEU A 207 19.70 8.79 -11.65
C LEU A 207 19.12 8.21 -12.95
N GLU A 208 19.44 6.95 -13.26
CA GLU A 208 18.87 6.25 -14.41
C GLU A 208 17.33 6.14 -14.29
N LEU A 209 16.82 5.85 -13.09
CA LEU A 209 15.38 5.82 -12.80
C LEU A 209 14.73 7.20 -13.00
N VAL A 210 15.33 8.26 -12.47
CA VAL A 210 14.78 9.62 -12.58
C VAL A 210 14.66 10.05 -14.05
N GLU A 211 15.70 9.81 -14.85
CA GLU A 211 15.68 10.12 -16.28
C GLU A 211 14.66 9.28 -17.05
N LEU A 212 14.57 7.98 -16.75
CA LEU A 212 13.59 7.09 -17.36
C LEU A 212 12.15 7.54 -17.05
N ARG A 213 11.89 7.92 -15.79
CA ARG A 213 10.59 8.37 -15.32
C ARG A 213 10.18 9.72 -15.90
N ARG A 214 11.14 10.61 -16.15
CA ARG A 214 10.89 11.83 -16.95
C ARG A 214 10.46 11.50 -18.38
N GLU A 215 11.06 10.47 -18.99
CA GLU A 215 10.65 9.99 -20.31
C GLU A 215 9.21 9.44 -20.27
N ILE A 216 8.87 8.64 -19.26
CA ILE A 216 7.51 8.11 -19.04
C ILE A 216 6.50 9.26 -18.91
N ALA A 217 6.75 10.22 -18.02
CA ALA A 217 5.85 11.36 -17.81
C ALA A 217 5.66 12.21 -19.08
N ALA A 218 6.73 12.44 -19.84
CA ALA A 218 6.66 13.19 -21.09
C ALA A 218 5.84 12.45 -22.17
N GLN A 219 5.92 11.11 -22.22
CA GLN A 219 5.10 10.30 -23.13
C GLN A 219 3.62 10.32 -22.73
N ALA A 220 3.32 10.31 -21.43
CA ALA A 220 1.98 10.47 -20.89
C ALA A 220 1.42 11.91 -21.06
N GLY A 221 2.25 12.87 -21.50
CA GLY A 221 1.85 14.26 -21.70
C GLY A 221 1.77 15.07 -20.40
N CYS A 222 2.42 14.62 -19.33
CA CYS A 222 2.53 15.32 -18.05
C CYS A 222 3.69 16.33 -18.05
N ASP A 223 3.54 17.42 -17.30
CA ASP A 223 4.55 18.47 -17.20
C ASP A 223 5.76 18.03 -16.36
N SER A 224 5.52 17.18 -15.35
CA SER A 224 6.54 16.56 -14.51
C SER A 224 6.20 15.11 -14.17
N TYR A 225 7.19 14.36 -13.66
CA TYR A 225 6.92 13.02 -13.13
C TYR A 225 6.10 13.04 -11.83
N ALA A 226 6.13 14.13 -11.06
CA ALA A 226 5.25 14.28 -9.89
C ALA A 226 3.77 14.34 -10.33
N ASP A 227 3.47 15.11 -11.38
CA ASP A 227 2.11 15.19 -11.95
C ASP A 227 1.64 13.83 -12.46
N TYR A 228 2.53 13.12 -13.15
CA TYR A 228 2.27 11.76 -13.62
C TYR A 228 2.00 10.79 -12.46
N ALA A 229 2.86 10.79 -11.44
CA ALA A 229 2.74 9.88 -10.31
C ALA A 229 1.44 10.14 -9.52
N TYR A 230 1.13 11.41 -9.24
CA TYR A 230 -0.08 11.75 -8.50
C TYR A 230 -1.34 11.38 -9.27
N ALA A 231 -1.45 11.75 -10.55
CA ALA A 231 -2.68 11.60 -11.31
C ALA A 231 -2.88 10.20 -11.91
N SER A 232 -1.81 9.55 -12.37
CA SER A 232 -1.89 8.30 -13.14
C SER A 232 -1.45 7.07 -12.36
N LEU A 233 -0.43 7.19 -11.49
CA LEU A 233 0.09 6.05 -10.73
C LEU A 233 -0.71 5.83 -9.43
N TYR A 234 -0.97 6.89 -8.68
CA TYR A 234 -1.69 6.84 -7.40
C TYR A 234 -3.13 7.37 -7.48
N ILE A 235 -3.56 7.88 -8.64
CA ILE A 235 -4.92 8.35 -8.92
C ILE A 235 -5.47 9.32 -7.87
N ARG A 236 -4.58 10.16 -7.33
CA ARG A 236 -4.92 11.12 -6.27
C ARG A 236 -5.87 12.18 -6.80
N ASN A 237 -6.84 12.54 -5.97
CA ASN A 237 -7.75 13.65 -6.25
C ASN A 237 -7.26 15.00 -5.68
N TYR A 238 -5.95 15.15 -5.49
CA TYR A 238 -5.23 16.38 -5.15
C TYR A 238 -3.90 16.47 -5.93
N THR A 239 -3.30 17.66 -6.00
CA THR A 239 -2.11 17.91 -6.84
C THR A 239 -0.80 17.96 -6.07
N PRO A 240 0.36 17.85 -6.74
CA PRO A 240 1.67 18.11 -6.12
C PRO A 240 1.79 19.50 -5.47
N GLU A 241 1.03 20.51 -5.93
CA GLU A 241 0.99 21.82 -5.29
C GLU A 241 0.22 21.82 -3.97
N ASP A 242 -0.84 21.01 -3.86
CA ASP A 242 -1.60 20.88 -2.62
C ASP A 242 -0.72 20.28 -1.51
N SER A 243 0.18 19.33 -1.85
CA SER A 243 1.12 18.75 -0.88
C SER A 243 2.12 19.76 -0.30
N GLN A 244 2.39 20.88 -0.98
CA GLN A 244 3.26 21.93 -0.44
C GLN A 244 2.66 22.61 0.81
N VAL A 245 1.34 22.55 0.97
CA VAL A 245 0.66 22.99 2.19
C VAL A 245 0.93 22.01 3.32
N LEU A 246 0.92 20.72 3.02
CA LEU A 246 1.26 19.64 3.94
C LEU A 246 2.72 19.74 4.40
N TRP A 247 3.67 20.02 3.49
CA TRP A 247 5.08 20.23 3.84
C TRP A 247 5.27 21.31 4.90
N ARG A 248 4.64 22.47 4.69
CA ARG A 248 4.70 23.58 5.65
C ARG A 248 4.05 23.21 6.97
N SER A 249 2.91 22.52 6.92
CA SER A 249 2.21 22.08 8.13
C SER A 249 3.05 21.09 8.94
N ALA A 250 3.69 20.13 8.28
CA ALA A 250 4.62 19.18 8.87
C ALA A 250 5.81 19.89 9.52
N GLN A 251 6.43 20.86 8.83
CA GLN A 251 7.55 21.66 9.34
C GLN A 251 7.16 22.55 10.54
N GLU A 252 5.98 23.17 10.50
CA GLU A 252 5.57 24.17 11.50
C GLU A 252 4.93 23.54 12.74
N TYR A 253 4.20 22.44 12.60
CA TYR A 253 3.36 21.89 13.68
C TYR A 253 3.77 20.51 14.15
N PHE A 254 4.14 19.60 13.24
CA PHE A 254 4.41 18.19 13.61
C PHE A 254 5.86 17.95 13.99
N ALA A 255 6.82 18.39 13.17
CA ALA A 255 8.24 18.17 13.44
C ALA A 255 8.73 18.78 14.77
N PRO A 256 8.35 20.03 15.14
CA PRO A 256 8.75 20.59 16.44
C PRO A 256 8.12 19.87 17.62
N ALA A 257 6.88 19.38 17.48
CA ALA A 257 6.21 18.60 18.52
C ALA A 257 6.89 17.24 18.72
N ALA A 258 7.17 16.52 17.63
CA ALA A 258 7.89 15.25 17.67
C ALA A 258 9.27 15.38 18.32
N ASP A 259 10.11 16.32 17.85
CA ASP A 259 11.48 16.50 18.39
C ASP A 259 11.49 16.87 19.88
N SER A 260 10.48 17.62 20.35
CA SER A 260 10.38 18.02 21.77
C SER A 260 10.14 16.84 22.72
N HIS A 261 9.58 15.72 22.24
CA HIS A 261 9.23 14.56 23.07
C HIS A 261 10.03 13.30 22.74
N ALA A 262 10.65 13.21 21.57
CA ALA A 262 11.32 12.02 21.07
C ALA A 262 12.33 11.39 22.04
N GLN A 263 13.20 12.20 22.65
CA GLN A 263 14.22 11.69 23.57
C GLN A 263 13.59 11.10 24.84
N GLU A 264 12.57 11.76 25.37
CA GLU A 264 11.89 11.30 26.60
C GLU A 264 11.13 10.00 26.36
N ILE A 265 10.37 9.93 25.26
CA ILE A 265 9.60 8.75 24.88
C ILE A 265 10.54 7.57 24.62
N TYR A 266 11.63 7.79 23.88
CA TYR A 266 12.66 6.77 23.65
C TYR A 266 13.26 6.23 24.95
N GLU A 267 13.56 7.08 25.93
CA GLU A 267 14.10 6.64 27.23
C GLU A 267 13.11 5.76 28.02
N GLN A 268 11.80 5.89 27.76
CA GLN A 268 10.76 5.05 28.36
C GLN A 268 10.61 3.72 27.63
N THR A 269 10.78 3.70 26.31
CA THR A 269 10.58 2.52 25.46
C THR A 269 11.86 1.72 25.19
N GLU A 270 13.06 2.27 25.39
CA GLU A 270 14.36 1.60 25.12
C GLU A 270 14.44 0.22 25.79
N SER A 271 13.95 0.11 27.03
CA SER A 271 13.98 -1.15 27.78
C SER A 271 12.96 -2.19 27.31
N LEU A 272 12.00 -1.80 26.45
CA LEU A 272 10.91 -2.65 25.95
C LEU A 272 11.25 -3.33 24.63
N PHE A 273 12.27 -2.88 23.89
CA PHE A 273 12.73 -3.55 22.66
C PHE A 273 13.33 -4.94 22.91
N SER A 274 13.77 -5.22 24.13
CA SER A 274 14.32 -6.52 24.51
C SER A 274 13.87 -6.87 25.92
N THR A 275 12.60 -7.27 26.02
CA THR A 275 11.93 -7.55 27.30
C THR A 275 11.19 -8.87 27.26
N ASP A 276 11.16 -9.58 28.38
CA ASP A 276 10.31 -10.76 28.60
C ASP A 276 8.94 -10.39 29.19
N ARG A 277 8.68 -9.08 29.34
CA ARG A 277 7.47 -8.53 29.96
C ARG A 277 6.29 -8.44 29.00
N ILE A 278 6.55 -8.48 27.71
CA ILE A 278 5.54 -8.41 26.65
C ILE A 278 5.61 -9.74 25.89
N ASP A 279 4.50 -10.46 25.87
CA ASP A 279 4.39 -11.70 25.10
C ASP A 279 4.01 -11.35 23.66
N CYS A 280 4.97 -11.46 22.75
CA CYS A 280 4.78 -11.22 21.32
C CYS A 280 4.52 -12.51 20.54
N SER A 281 4.09 -13.59 21.20
CA SER A 281 3.68 -14.80 20.48
C SER A 281 2.42 -14.53 19.65
N PRO A 282 2.24 -15.21 18.50
CA PRO A 282 1.05 -15.06 17.66
C PRO A 282 -0.27 -15.20 18.44
N GLU A 283 -0.33 -16.14 19.38
CA GLU A 283 -1.52 -16.36 20.20
C GLU A 283 -1.79 -15.16 21.14
N ALA A 284 -0.75 -14.60 21.77
CA ALA A 284 -0.90 -13.43 22.63
C ALA A 284 -1.38 -12.20 21.87
N ILE A 285 -0.89 -11.99 20.64
CA ILE A 285 -1.33 -10.91 19.75
C ILE A 285 -2.82 -11.07 19.41
N LEU A 286 -3.21 -12.26 18.93
CA LEU A 286 -4.61 -12.53 18.56
C LEU A 286 -5.57 -12.41 19.75
N GLU A 287 -5.21 -12.95 20.92
CA GLU A 287 -6.01 -12.79 22.13
C GLU A 287 -6.07 -11.33 22.60
N GLY A 288 -4.98 -10.57 22.45
CA GLY A 288 -4.92 -9.14 22.75
C GLY A 288 -5.88 -8.33 21.88
N MET A 289 -5.87 -8.61 20.57
CA MET A 289 -6.79 -8.01 19.61
C MET A 289 -8.24 -8.37 19.90
N GLU A 290 -8.54 -9.64 20.19
CA GLU A 290 -9.89 -10.09 20.53
C GLU A 290 -10.44 -9.35 21.76
N ARG A 291 -9.61 -9.15 22.80
CA ARG A 291 -9.97 -8.36 23.98
C ARG A 291 -10.29 -6.91 23.64
N CYS A 292 -9.42 -6.25 22.87
CA CYS A 292 -9.59 -4.82 22.57
C CYS A 292 -10.78 -4.56 21.64
N LEU A 293 -10.96 -5.38 20.60
CA LEU A 293 -12.02 -5.21 19.61
C LEU A 293 -13.40 -5.54 20.19
N SER A 294 -13.51 -6.48 21.13
CA SER A 294 -14.77 -6.83 21.81
C SER A 294 -15.44 -5.63 22.50
N GLY A 295 -14.65 -4.62 22.89
CA GLY A 295 -15.13 -3.38 23.47
C GLY A 295 -15.28 -2.23 22.47
N LEU A 296 -15.09 -2.47 21.17
CA LEU A 296 -15.06 -1.45 20.12
C LEU A 296 -16.21 -1.64 19.11
N SER A 297 -16.20 -2.70 18.30
CA SER A 297 -17.23 -2.94 17.28
C SER A 297 -17.43 -4.43 17.00
N GLY A 298 -18.69 -4.84 16.83
CA GLY A 298 -19.04 -6.22 16.48
C GLY A 298 -18.52 -6.61 15.10
N GLU A 299 -18.50 -5.68 14.15
CA GLU A 299 -18.02 -5.90 12.78
C GLU A 299 -16.51 -6.17 12.75
N LEU A 300 -15.72 -5.41 13.52
CA LEU A 300 -14.28 -5.64 13.67
C LEU A 300 -13.98 -6.97 14.39
N CYS A 301 -14.86 -7.40 15.32
CA CYS A 301 -14.75 -8.72 15.93
C CYS A 301 -15.04 -9.85 14.93
N GLU A 302 -15.99 -9.63 14.02
CA GLU A 302 -16.33 -10.58 12.96
C GLU A 302 -15.16 -10.74 11.98
N SER A 303 -14.51 -9.65 11.56
CA SER A 303 -13.31 -9.72 10.69
C SER A 303 -12.14 -10.44 11.37
N LEU A 304 -11.86 -10.17 12.65
CA LEU A 304 -10.82 -10.90 13.41
C LEU A 304 -11.17 -12.38 13.56
N SER A 305 -12.43 -12.70 13.82
CA SER A 305 -12.90 -14.08 13.93
C SER A 305 -12.76 -14.82 12.60
N PHE A 306 -13.04 -14.14 11.49
CA PHE A 306 -12.85 -14.65 10.14
C PHE A 306 -11.37 -14.95 9.85
N LEU A 307 -10.48 -13.98 10.10
CA LEU A 307 -9.02 -14.14 9.98
C LEU A 307 -8.53 -15.37 10.74
N ARG A 308 -8.92 -15.49 12.02
CA ARG A 308 -8.43 -16.54 12.91
C ARG A 308 -9.02 -17.91 12.58
N SER A 309 -10.31 -17.99 12.28
CA SER A 309 -10.99 -19.28 12.04
C SER A 309 -10.59 -19.93 10.71
N ASN A 310 -10.23 -19.13 9.71
CA ASN A 310 -9.76 -19.62 8.41
C ASN A 310 -8.23 -19.68 8.32
N GLY A 311 -7.49 -19.13 9.29
CA GLY A 311 -6.02 -19.15 9.30
C GLY A 311 -5.40 -18.23 8.25
N LEU A 312 -6.04 -17.10 7.96
CA LEU A 312 -5.66 -16.13 6.92
C LEU A 312 -4.58 -15.16 7.41
N TYR A 313 -3.56 -15.70 8.08
CA TYR A 313 -2.45 -14.91 8.58
C TYR A 313 -1.15 -15.72 8.71
N ASP A 314 0.00 -15.09 8.50
CA ASP A 314 1.33 -15.60 8.86
C ASP A 314 2.09 -14.54 9.66
N ILE A 315 2.03 -14.65 10.99
CA ILE A 315 2.74 -13.79 11.95
C ILE A 315 3.72 -14.58 12.82
N ALA A 316 4.03 -15.82 12.43
CA ALA A 316 4.95 -16.66 13.20
C ALA A 316 6.41 -16.25 12.93
N PRO A 317 7.28 -16.28 13.96
CA PRO A 317 8.70 -15.99 13.77
C PRO A 317 9.39 -17.11 12.99
N SER A 318 10.20 -16.73 12.01
CA SER A 318 11.12 -17.63 11.31
C SER A 318 12.44 -16.92 11.04
N ALA A 319 13.56 -17.65 11.18
CA ALA A 319 14.90 -17.10 11.02
C ALA A 319 15.24 -16.74 9.57
N THR A 320 14.49 -17.28 8.61
CA THR A 320 14.67 -17.00 7.18
C THR A 320 13.65 -16.01 6.64
N LYS A 321 12.57 -15.70 7.38
CA LYS A 321 11.45 -14.87 6.91
C LYS A 321 11.94 -13.51 6.40
N ALA A 322 11.41 -13.07 5.26
CA ALA A 322 11.64 -11.73 4.74
C ALA A 322 11.16 -10.69 5.75
N ASP A 323 11.96 -9.66 6.02
CA ASP A 323 11.64 -8.60 6.97
C ASP A 323 10.63 -7.62 6.33
N THR A 324 9.34 -7.99 6.35
CA THR A 324 8.23 -7.24 5.75
C THR A 324 6.90 -7.59 6.43
N GLY A 325 5.95 -6.67 6.38
CA GLY A 325 4.54 -6.82 6.73
C GLY A 325 3.67 -6.24 5.62
N TYR A 326 2.57 -6.92 5.31
CA TYR A 326 1.60 -6.49 4.30
C TYR A 326 0.32 -7.32 4.37
N THR A 327 -0.72 -6.81 3.75
CA THR A 327 -1.97 -7.52 3.49
C THR A 327 -2.14 -7.70 1.99
N THR A 328 -2.39 -8.93 1.55
CA THR A 328 -2.67 -9.27 0.13
C THR A 328 -4.06 -9.87 -0.03
N TYR A 329 -4.50 -10.08 -1.26
CA TYR A 329 -5.82 -10.60 -1.60
C TYR A 329 -5.76 -11.89 -2.42
N LEU A 330 -6.42 -12.94 -1.96
CA LEU A 330 -6.48 -14.24 -2.62
C LEU A 330 -7.73 -14.31 -3.52
N PHE A 331 -7.65 -13.66 -4.69
CA PHE A 331 -8.77 -13.40 -5.62
C PHE A 331 -9.70 -14.59 -5.93
N SER A 332 -9.19 -15.82 -6.05
CA SER A 332 -10.00 -17.01 -6.35
C SER A 332 -10.83 -17.50 -5.16
N TYR A 333 -10.43 -17.09 -3.96
CA TYR A 333 -11.12 -17.39 -2.72
C TYR A 333 -11.97 -16.21 -2.23
N ASP A 334 -11.72 -14.99 -2.74
CA ASP A 334 -12.36 -13.75 -2.28
C ASP A 334 -12.03 -13.45 -0.81
N GLU A 335 -10.76 -13.66 -0.45
CA GLU A 335 -10.30 -13.61 0.95
C GLU A 335 -8.97 -12.85 1.07
N PRO A 336 -8.86 -11.88 1.99
CA PRO A 336 -7.57 -11.25 2.31
C PRO A 336 -6.67 -12.16 3.12
N PHE A 337 -5.36 -11.88 3.11
CA PHE A 337 -4.35 -12.59 3.88
C PHE A 337 -3.36 -11.61 4.51
N LEU A 338 -3.16 -11.72 5.83
CA LEU A 338 -2.25 -10.87 6.61
C LEU A 338 -0.88 -11.53 6.79
N PHE A 339 0.18 -10.91 6.28
CA PHE A 339 1.55 -11.38 6.49
C PHE A 339 2.32 -10.38 7.34
N ASN A 340 3.03 -10.87 8.36
CA ASN A 340 4.00 -10.03 9.08
C ASN A 340 5.21 -10.84 9.55
N ALA A 341 6.39 -10.27 9.40
CA ALA A 341 7.62 -10.81 9.97
C ALA A 341 7.85 -10.22 11.38
N PRO A 342 7.62 -11.01 12.45
CA PRO A 342 7.73 -10.47 13.79
C PRO A 342 9.20 -10.22 14.18
N SER A 343 9.41 -9.04 14.75
CA SER A 343 10.68 -8.60 15.35
C SER A 343 10.91 -9.15 16.76
N GLY A 344 9.85 -9.71 17.39
CA GLY A 344 9.86 -10.16 18.78
C GLY A 344 9.72 -9.01 19.78
N THR A 345 9.22 -7.85 19.35
CA THR A 345 9.05 -6.65 20.18
C THR A 345 7.59 -6.19 20.17
N TYR A 346 7.25 -5.16 20.94
CA TYR A 346 5.88 -4.61 20.93
C TYR A 346 5.45 -4.12 19.54
N TYR A 347 6.39 -3.88 18.60
CA TYR A 347 6.06 -3.58 17.21
C TYR A 347 5.29 -4.68 16.51
N ASP A 348 5.42 -5.93 16.95
CA ASP A 348 4.66 -7.04 16.36
C ASP A 348 3.14 -6.83 16.55
N TYR A 349 2.74 -6.16 17.65
CA TYR A 349 1.36 -5.73 17.86
C TYR A 349 0.99 -4.54 16.96
N THR A 350 1.84 -3.53 16.86
CA THR A 350 1.52 -2.31 16.10
C THR A 350 1.42 -2.62 14.60
N GLN A 351 2.33 -3.43 14.07
CA GLN A 351 2.28 -3.92 12.69
C GLN A 351 1.04 -4.79 12.47
N PHE A 352 0.72 -5.72 13.40
CA PHE A 352 -0.51 -6.50 13.27
C PHE A 352 -1.75 -5.59 13.23
N ILE A 353 -1.81 -4.57 14.08
CA ILE A 353 -2.93 -3.63 14.13
C ILE A 353 -3.07 -2.87 12.81
N HIS A 354 -1.95 -2.39 12.26
CA HIS A 354 -1.90 -1.70 10.97
C HIS A 354 -2.45 -2.59 9.85
N GLU A 355 -1.87 -3.79 9.69
CA GLU A 355 -2.30 -4.74 8.66
C GLU A 355 -3.73 -5.24 8.87
N PHE A 356 -4.19 -5.30 10.12
CA PHE A 356 -5.55 -5.70 10.42
C PHE A 356 -6.59 -4.66 9.95
N GLY A 357 -6.22 -3.39 9.82
CA GLY A 357 -7.04 -2.38 9.14
C GLY A 357 -7.19 -2.72 7.65
N HIS A 358 -6.08 -2.91 6.92
CA HIS A 358 -6.16 -3.35 5.51
C HIS A 358 -6.95 -4.66 5.33
N PHE A 359 -6.70 -5.64 6.20
CA PHE A 359 -7.42 -6.91 6.18
C PHE A 359 -8.93 -6.71 6.37
N THR A 360 -9.32 -5.84 7.30
CA THR A 360 -10.72 -5.59 7.60
C THR A 360 -11.40 -4.89 6.44
N ASN A 361 -10.78 -3.89 5.81
CA ASN A 361 -11.32 -3.27 4.60
C ASN A 361 -11.54 -4.30 3.49
N TYR A 362 -10.52 -5.08 3.11
CA TYR A 362 -10.66 -6.11 2.09
C TYR A 362 -11.69 -7.20 2.46
N TYR A 363 -11.87 -7.48 3.74
CA TYR A 363 -12.92 -8.39 4.21
C TYR A 363 -14.32 -7.81 4.00
N LEU A 364 -14.49 -6.50 4.13
CA LEU A 364 -15.78 -5.81 3.97
C LEU A 364 -16.13 -5.53 2.51
N THR A 365 -15.14 -5.18 1.69
CA THR A 365 -15.37 -4.66 0.32
C THR A 365 -15.00 -5.66 -0.77
N GLY A 366 -14.07 -6.59 -0.49
CA GLY A 366 -13.40 -7.38 -1.50
C GLY A 366 -12.38 -6.56 -2.29
N CYS A 367 -11.86 -7.14 -3.38
CA CYS A 367 -10.93 -6.49 -4.30
C CYS A 367 -11.12 -7.04 -5.73
N ASP A 368 -11.35 -6.17 -6.71
CA ASP A 368 -11.45 -6.56 -8.11
C ASP A 368 -10.07 -6.51 -8.79
N LEU A 369 -9.61 -7.65 -9.32
CA LEU A 369 -8.29 -7.78 -9.94
C LEU A 369 -8.12 -6.96 -11.24
N LEU A 370 -9.19 -6.80 -12.02
CA LEU A 370 -9.11 -6.22 -13.37
C LEU A 370 -9.39 -4.73 -13.36
N PHE A 371 -10.31 -4.30 -12.50
CA PHE A 371 -10.90 -2.98 -12.51
C PHE A 371 -10.69 -2.23 -11.20
N GLY A 372 -10.24 -2.92 -10.15
CA GLY A 372 -9.86 -2.29 -8.89
C GLY A 372 -8.52 -1.58 -9.01
N MET A 373 -8.51 -0.28 -8.76
CA MET A 373 -7.28 0.47 -8.50
C MET A 373 -7.45 1.23 -7.20
N ASP A 374 -6.73 0.79 -6.17
CA ASP A 374 -6.93 1.32 -4.83
C ASP A 374 -6.33 2.72 -4.66
N ASP A 375 -7.10 3.62 -4.07
CA ASP A 375 -6.60 4.85 -3.47
C ASP A 375 -5.76 4.49 -2.23
N ASN A 376 -4.44 4.53 -2.40
CA ASN A 376 -3.48 4.16 -1.35
C ASN A 376 -3.56 5.09 -0.13
N ASP A 377 -3.94 6.36 -0.33
CA ASP A 377 -4.06 7.31 0.77
C ASP A 377 -5.26 6.95 1.67
N LEU A 378 -6.35 6.46 1.06
CA LEU A 378 -7.50 5.90 1.77
C LEU A 378 -7.18 4.57 2.44
N GLY A 379 -6.46 3.67 1.75
CA GLY A 379 -6.00 2.41 2.33
C GLY A 379 -5.16 2.63 3.60
N GLU A 380 -4.21 3.57 3.56
CA GLU A 380 -3.37 3.93 4.72
C GLU A 380 -4.17 4.61 5.84
N LEU A 381 -5.28 5.29 5.53
CA LEU A 381 -6.18 5.81 6.55
C LEU A 381 -6.93 4.68 7.28
N GLN A 382 -7.26 3.59 6.60
CA GLN A 382 -7.92 2.44 7.22
C GLN A 382 -6.96 1.74 8.20
N SER A 383 -5.70 1.52 7.80
CA SER A 383 -4.67 0.92 8.65
C SER A 383 -4.29 1.80 9.84
N GLN A 384 -3.86 3.04 9.61
CA GLN A 384 -3.49 3.96 10.69
C GLN A 384 -4.68 4.43 11.52
N GLY A 385 -5.89 4.43 10.93
CA GLY A 385 -7.14 4.62 11.64
C GLY A 385 -7.37 3.53 12.69
N MET A 386 -7.16 2.25 12.34
CA MET A 386 -7.21 1.14 13.29
C MET A 386 -6.20 1.33 14.44
N GLU A 387 -4.96 1.75 14.13
CA GLU A 387 -3.96 2.09 15.15
C GLU A 387 -4.49 3.14 16.11
N ALA A 388 -4.98 4.27 15.58
CA ALA A 388 -5.52 5.37 16.37
C ALA A 388 -6.69 4.94 17.26
N MET A 389 -7.60 4.12 16.74
CA MET A 389 -8.76 3.63 17.47
C MET A 389 -8.40 2.70 18.64
N LEU A 390 -7.27 2.01 18.57
CA LEU A 390 -6.81 1.10 19.62
C LEU A 390 -5.88 1.74 20.65
N LEU A 391 -5.32 2.93 20.40
CA LEU A 391 -4.42 3.63 21.33
C LEU A 391 -4.96 3.73 22.78
N PRO A 392 -6.24 4.06 23.04
CA PRO A 392 -6.77 4.10 24.41
C PRO A 392 -6.86 2.75 25.12
N ARG A 393 -6.58 1.64 24.42
CA ARG A 393 -6.59 0.27 24.94
C ARG A 393 -5.18 -0.29 25.19
N TYR A 394 -4.12 0.49 24.99
CA TYR A 394 -2.76 -0.01 25.15
C TYR A 394 -2.42 -0.40 26.60
N GLU A 395 -3.02 0.25 27.60
CA GLU A 395 -2.94 -0.23 28.99
C GLU A 395 -3.56 -1.63 29.17
N GLU A 396 -4.58 -1.99 28.40
CA GLU A 396 -5.21 -3.31 28.41
C GLU A 396 -4.35 -4.36 27.67
N LEU A 397 -3.68 -3.96 26.59
CA LEU A 397 -2.79 -4.82 25.82
C LEU A 397 -1.50 -5.15 26.57
N PHE A 398 -0.81 -4.13 27.09
CA PHE A 398 0.57 -4.26 27.59
C PHE A 398 0.68 -4.08 29.10
N GLY A 399 -0.36 -3.53 29.74
CA GLY A 399 -0.40 -3.28 31.18
C GLY A 399 0.28 -1.99 31.62
N GLY A 400 -0.34 -1.31 32.60
CA GLY A 400 0.29 -0.31 33.46
C GLY A 400 1.17 0.72 32.75
N VAL A 401 2.45 0.77 33.15
CA VAL A 401 3.43 1.76 32.66
C VAL A 401 3.94 1.44 31.26
N GLU A 402 3.98 0.15 30.90
CA GLU A 402 4.44 -0.29 29.59
C GLU A 402 3.45 0.11 28.50
N GLY A 403 2.16 -0.10 28.74
CA GLY A 403 1.11 0.32 27.81
C GLY A 403 1.11 1.83 27.56
N GLU A 404 1.34 2.61 28.61
CA GLU A 404 1.46 4.06 28.48
C GLU A 404 2.69 4.47 27.65
N ALA A 405 3.86 3.89 27.94
CA ALA A 405 5.08 4.17 27.19
C ALA A 405 4.95 3.81 25.70
N ILE A 406 4.35 2.65 25.39
CA ILE A 406 4.13 2.19 24.02
C ILE A 406 3.07 3.05 23.31
N ARG A 407 2.01 3.47 24.01
CA ARG A 407 0.99 4.39 23.46
C ARG A 407 1.62 5.69 22.99
N ARG A 408 2.53 6.25 23.80
CA ARG A 408 3.27 7.48 23.45
C ARG A 408 4.23 7.26 22.29
N GLU A 409 4.89 6.11 22.22
CA GLU A 409 5.73 5.75 21.06
C GLU A 409 4.92 5.68 19.76
N VAL A 410 3.76 5.02 19.77
CA VAL A 410 2.92 4.92 18.57
C VAL A 410 2.34 6.28 18.15
N LEU A 411 1.91 7.10 19.11
CA LEU A 411 1.54 8.49 18.82
C LEU A 411 2.70 9.29 18.20
N LEU A 412 3.91 9.13 18.74
CA LEU A 412 5.10 9.77 18.18
C LEU A 412 5.40 9.26 16.75
N ASN A 413 5.20 7.97 16.48
CA ASN A 413 5.36 7.38 15.15
C ASN A 413 4.33 7.90 14.14
N LEU A 414 3.09 8.17 14.54
CA LEU A 414 2.11 8.86 13.68
C LEU A 414 2.57 10.28 13.35
N PHE A 415 3.15 11.01 14.32
CA PHE A 415 3.77 12.31 14.03
C PHE A 415 4.95 12.18 13.06
N TYR A 416 5.80 11.17 13.22
CA TYR A 416 6.89 10.91 12.28
C TYR A 416 6.39 10.52 10.90
N SER A 417 5.28 9.80 10.79
CA SER A 417 4.64 9.47 9.50
C SER A 417 4.24 10.74 8.74
N VAL A 418 3.69 11.74 9.44
CA VAL A 418 3.40 13.07 8.86
C VAL A 418 4.67 13.78 8.39
N VAL A 419 5.71 13.80 9.24
CA VAL A 419 6.97 14.51 8.95
C VAL A 419 7.72 13.86 7.80
N ASP A 420 7.91 12.55 7.85
CA ASP A 420 8.72 11.81 6.89
C ASP A 420 8.00 11.70 5.54
N GLY A 421 6.68 11.48 5.53
CA GLY A 421 5.86 11.52 4.30
C GLY A 421 5.98 12.84 3.56
N ALA A 422 5.85 13.97 4.28
CA ALA A 422 6.04 15.29 3.71
C ALA A 422 7.49 15.56 3.26
N LEU A 423 8.48 15.13 4.05
CA LEU A 423 9.91 15.29 3.76
C LEU A 423 10.30 14.57 2.47
N PHE A 424 9.92 13.30 2.31
CA PHE A 424 10.27 12.51 1.13
C PHE A 424 9.51 12.97 -0.11
N ASP A 425 8.26 13.41 0.02
CA ASP A 425 7.54 14.04 -1.09
C ASP A 425 8.24 15.32 -1.56
N GLU A 426 8.61 16.22 -0.64
CA GLU A 426 9.36 17.44 -0.96
C GLU A 426 10.72 17.15 -1.60
N PHE A 427 11.42 16.15 -1.08
CA PHE A 427 12.69 15.69 -1.65
C PHE A 427 12.52 15.20 -3.09
N LEU A 428 11.56 14.30 -3.35
CA LEU A 428 11.35 13.75 -4.69
C LEU A 428 10.87 14.83 -5.66
N GLN A 429 9.93 15.70 -5.28
CA GLN A 429 9.49 16.80 -6.16
C GLN A 429 10.67 17.70 -6.56
N ARG A 430 11.58 18.02 -5.62
CA ARG A 430 12.79 18.80 -5.92
C ARG A 430 13.79 18.05 -6.81
N VAL A 431 13.96 16.75 -6.62
CA VAL A 431 14.82 15.91 -7.47
C VAL A 431 14.28 15.87 -8.89
N TYR A 432 12.99 15.54 -9.08
CA TYR A 432 12.40 15.43 -10.41
C TYR A 432 12.32 16.78 -11.15
N ALA A 433 12.35 17.91 -10.44
CA ALA A 433 12.43 19.25 -11.02
C ALA A 433 13.87 19.73 -11.37
N GLU A 434 14.93 19.03 -10.96
CA GLU A 434 16.32 19.48 -11.14
C GLU A 434 16.86 19.16 -12.55
N GLU A 435 17.23 20.18 -13.35
CA GLU A 435 17.65 20.00 -14.75
C GLU A 435 18.95 19.17 -14.91
N GLU A 436 19.94 19.41 -14.04
CA GLU A 436 21.24 18.73 -14.06
C GLU A 436 21.45 17.95 -12.76
N LEU A 437 21.07 16.67 -12.76
CA LEU A 437 21.24 15.77 -11.62
C LEU A 437 22.63 15.12 -11.58
N SER A 438 23.20 15.08 -10.39
CA SER A 438 24.38 14.27 -10.04
C SER A 438 24.16 13.62 -8.67
N PRO A 439 24.89 12.55 -8.29
CA PRO A 439 24.77 11.93 -6.98
C PRO A 439 24.98 12.93 -5.82
N GLU A 440 25.95 13.84 -5.99
CA GLU A 440 26.22 14.90 -5.02
C GLU A 440 25.07 15.91 -4.94
N ARG A 441 24.43 16.22 -6.08
CA ARG A 441 23.29 17.14 -6.12
C ARG A 441 22.07 16.54 -5.43
N VAL A 442 21.74 15.27 -5.68
CA VAL A 442 20.66 14.55 -4.98
C VAL A 442 20.90 14.55 -3.47
N SER A 443 22.11 14.19 -3.05
CA SER A 443 22.50 14.15 -1.65
C SER A 443 22.45 15.54 -0.98
N ALA A 444 22.82 16.59 -1.73
CA ALA A 444 22.70 17.98 -1.27
C ALA A 444 21.25 18.45 -1.16
N LEU A 445 20.37 18.06 -2.09
CA LEU A 445 18.94 18.33 -2.01
C LEU A 445 18.33 17.65 -0.78
N TYR A 446 18.61 16.34 -0.59
CA TYR A 446 18.13 15.60 0.58
C TYR A 446 18.58 16.26 1.89
N ALA A 447 19.86 16.61 2.00
CA ALA A 447 20.39 17.31 3.16
C ALA A 447 19.67 18.65 3.44
N GLN A 448 19.41 19.44 2.40
CA GLN A 448 18.68 20.71 2.54
C GLN A 448 17.24 20.51 3.01
N VAL A 449 16.58 19.46 2.53
CA VAL A 449 15.22 19.11 2.96
C VAL A 449 15.25 18.62 4.41
N CYS A 450 16.12 17.66 4.79
CA CYS A 450 16.24 17.24 6.19
C CYS A 450 16.44 18.43 7.14
N GLU A 451 17.33 19.36 6.79
CA GLU A 451 17.58 20.56 7.59
C GLU A 451 16.33 21.45 7.73
N SER A 452 15.46 21.54 6.72
CA SER A 452 14.23 22.35 6.80
C SER A 452 13.17 21.74 7.71
N TYR A 453 13.17 20.41 7.91
CA TYR A 453 12.33 19.72 8.90
C TYR A 453 12.99 19.60 10.29
N GLY A 454 14.17 20.20 10.49
CA GLY A 454 14.89 20.14 11.76
C GLY A 454 15.64 18.82 11.99
N TYR A 455 15.74 17.97 10.97
CA TYR A 455 16.55 16.75 11.03
C TYR A 455 18.03 17.05 10.80
N ALA A 456 18.87 16.21 11.38
CA ALA A 456 20.30 16.29 11.13
C ALA A 456 20.61 15.82 9.70
N SER A 457 21.51 16.53 9.03
CA SER A 457 21.93 16.19 7.66
C SER A 457 22.49 14.77 7.59
N ALA A 458 21.82 13.93 6.78
CA ALA A 458 22.22 12.56 6.49
C ALA A 458 22.25 12.38 4.95
N PRO A 459 23.26 12.91 4.23
CA PRO A 459 23.22 13.09 2.79
C PRO A 459 23.01 11.81 1.97
N GLY A 460 23.33 10.62 2.49
CA GLY A 460 23.07 9.32 1.85
C GLY A 460 21.81 8.59 2.35
N GLY A 461 21.09 9.15 3.33
CA GLY A 461 19.96 8.47 3.96
C GLY A 461 18.82 8.12 3.00
N TRP A 462 18.64 8.91 1.94
CA TRP A 462 17.63 8.68 0.90
C TRP A 462 17.81 7.35 0.14
N MET A 463 19.03 6.80 0.12
CA MET A 463 19.34 5.53 -0.57
C MET A 463 18.77 4.31 0.16
N TYR A 464 18.50 4.44 1.45
CA TYR A 464 18.04 3.33 2.29
C TYR A 464 16.52 3.23 2.38
N LEU A 465 15.79 4.19 1.82
CA LEU A 465 14.34 4.10 1.69
C LEU A 465 13.98 3.52 0.32
N GLU A 466 13.63 2.23 0.31
CA GLU A 466 13.26 1.48 -0.91
C GLU A 466 12.15 2.15 -1.72
N HIS A 467 11.18 2.79 -1.06
CA HIS A 467 10.09 3.52 -1.71
C HIS A 467 10.57 4.58 -2.70
N ASN A 468 11.70 5.26 -2.45
CA ASN A 468 12.24 6.25 -3.40
C ASN A 468 12.56 5.64 -4.77
N PHE A 469 12.94 4.36 -4.77
CA PHE A 469 13.34 3.63 -5.97
C PHE A 469 12.16 2.92 -6.59
N LEU A 470 11.33 2.25 -5.81
CA LEU A 470 10.29 1.37 -6.33
C LEU A 470 8.94 2.05 -6.48
N TYR A 471 8.57 2.89 -5.50
CA TYR A 471 7.25 3.49 -5.39
C TYR A 471 7.39 5.00 -5.12
N PRO A 472 8.03 5.75 -6.04
CA PRO A 472 8.30 7.17 -5.82
C PRO A 472 6.97 7.93 -5.64
N PHE A 473 6.89 8.81 -4.64
CA PHE A 473 5.67 9.51 -4.23
C PHE A 473 4.59 8.66 -3.54
N TYR A 474 4.84 7.40 -3.20
CA TYR A 474 3.96 6.65 -2.28
C TYR A 474 3.97 7.24 -0.87
N TYR A 475 5.15 7.61 -0.37
CA TYR A 475 5.36 7.89 1.05
C TYR A 475 4.53 9.07 1.62
N ILE A 476 3.99 9.94 0.77
CA ILE A 476 3.04 10.98 1.19
C ILE A 476 1.71 10.40 1.70
N SER A 477 1.33 9.20 1.26
CA SER A 477 0.14 8.47 1.76
C SER A 477 0.16 8.40 3.28
N TYR A 478 1.28 7.98 3.87
CA TYR A 478 1.48 7.95 5.33
C TYR A 478 1.29 9.30 6.01
N ALA A 479 1.55 10.42 5.33
CA ALA A 479 1.38 11.73 5.94
C ALA A 479 -0.08 12.19 5.93
N VAL A 480 -0.79 12.01 4.81
CA VAL A 480 -2.20 12.41 4.71
C VAL A 480 -3.10 11.51 5.56
N SER A 481 -2.81 10.20 5.61
CA SER A 481 -3.51 9.26 6.48
C SER A 481 -3.22 9.52 7.96
N ALA A 482 -1.96 9.77 8.35
CA ALA A 482 -1.61 9.96 9.76
C ALA A 482 -2.24 11.21 10.36
N ILE A 483 -2.38 12.30 9.60
CA ILE A 483 -3.12 13.48 10.07
C ILE A 483 -4.56 13.12 10.42
N SER A 484 -5.20 12.34 9.56
CA SER A 484 -6.59 11.92 9.73
C SER A 484 -6.74 10.90 10.87
N ALA A 485 -5.78 9.99 11.03
CA ALA A 485 -5.69 9.08 12.18
C ALA A 485 -5.49 9.81 13.51
N LEU A 486 -4.64 10.84 13.55
CA LEU A 486 -4.48 11.70 14.71
C LEU A 486 -5.76 12.48 15.02
N GLU A 487 -6.51 12.91 14.01
CA GLU A 487 -7.85 13.50 14.21
C GLU A 487 -8.81 12.49 14.85
N LEU A 488 -8.91 11.27 14.31
CA LEU A 488 -9.71 10.19 14.88
C LEU A 488 -9.34 9.93 16.36
N TYR A 489 -8.06 9.93 16.69
CA TYR A 489 -7.61 9.81 18.07
C TYR A 489 -8.11 10.97 18.95
N THR A 490 -8.00 12.22 18.50
CA THR A 490 -8.50 13.37 19.28
C THR A 490 -10.03 13.37 19.42
N MET A 491 -10.76 12.91 18.40
CA MET A 491 -12.20 12.68 18.44
C MET A 491 -12.52 11.60 19.47
N LEU A 492 -11.79 10.48 19.45
CA LEU A 492 -11.99 9.35 20.35
C LEU A 492 -11.83 9.71 21.83
N LEU A 493 -10.92 10.65 22.15
CA LEU A 493 -10.78 11.20 23.50
C LEU A 493 -11.97 12.08 23.95
N SER A 494 -12.70 12.65 23.00
CA SER A 494 -13.78 13.63 23.25
C SER A 494 -15.18 13.01 23.15
N ASP A 495 -15.43 12.27 22.08
CA ASP A 495 -16.65 11.54 21.77
C ASP A 495 -16.30 10.19 21.09
N PRO A 496 -16.19 9.10 21.87
CA PRO A 496 -15.82 7.79 21.34
C PRO A 496 -16.79 7.23 20.30
N ASP A 497 -18.09 7.52 20.42
CA ASP A 497 -19.10 7.00 19.49
C ASP A 497 -19.00 7.72 18.14
N GLU A 498 -18.78 9.04 18.15
CA GLU A 498 -18.55 9.81 16.92
C GLU A 498 -17.28 9.36 16.19
N ALA A 499 -16.17 9.19 16.91
CA ALA A 499 -14.90 8.73 16.34
C ALA A 499 -15.03 7.32 15.73
N LEU A 500 -15.68 6.39 16.44
CA LEU A 500 -15.90 5.04 15.94
C LEU A 500 -16.78 5.04 14.69
N ASN A 501 -17.85 5.84 14.67
CA ASN A 501 -18.71 5.93 13.48
C ASN A 501 -17.97 6.51 12.28
N ALA A 502 -17.13 7.53 12.49
CA ALA A 502 -16.29 8.08 11.42
C ALA A 502 -15.31 7.04 10.89
N TYR A 503 -14.61 6.33 11.77
CA TYR A 503 -13.68 5.26 11.39
C TYR A 503 -14.37 4.12 10.65
N LEU A 504 -15.48 3.57 11.16
CA LEU A 504 -16.21 2.49 10.49
C LEU A 504 -16.80 2.92 9.13
N THR A 505 -17.12 4.20 8.97
CA THR A 505 -17.54 4.75 7.67
C THR A 505 -16.41 4.67 6.65
N VAL A 506 -15.19 5.04 7.05
CA VAL A 506 -13.99 4.94 6.19
C VAL A 506 -13.59 3.49 5.94
N GLU A 507 -13.64 2.65 6.98
CA GLU A 507 -13.25 1.24 6.92
C GLU A 507 -14.09 0.43 5.93
N ALA A 508 -15.37 0.80 5.76
CA ALA A 508 -16.30 0.16 4.83
C ALA A 508 -16.27 0.74 3.40
N MET A 509 -15.39 1.70 3.10
CA MET A 509 -15.26 2.27 1.75
C MET A 509 -14.28 1.43 0.91
N ASP A 510 -14.74 1.03 -0.28
CA ASP A 510 -13.89 0.37 -1.26
C ASP A 510 -12.88 1.37 -1.83
N CYS A 511 -11.59 1.08 -1.62
CA CYS A 511 -10.48 1.93 -2.07
C CYS A 511 -10.45 2.09 -3.59
N SER A 512 -11.10 1.20 -4.36
CA SER A 512 -11.22 1.31 -5.81
C SER A 512 -12.38 2.16 -6.30
N GLU A 513 -13.34 2.49 -5.43
CA GLU A 513 -14.50 3.32 -5.76
C GLU A 513 -14.47 4.71 -5.12
N TRP A 514 -13.69 4.90 -4.06
CA TRP A 514 -13.60 6.14 -3.31
C TRP A 514 -12.23 6.79 -3.40
N TYR A 515 -12.22 8.11 -3.55
CA TYR A 515 -11.02 8.90 -3.37
C TYR A 515 -10.87 9.35 -1.92
N PHE A 516 -9.63 9.45 -1.46
CA PHE A 516 -9.29 9.83 -0.09
C PHE A 516 -9.99 11.10 0.40
N THR A 517 -9.92 12.22 -0.34
CA THR A 517 -10.53 13.48 0.16
C THR A 517 -12.07 13.46 0.15
N ASP A 518 -12.68 12.64 -0.71
CA ASP A 518 -14.13 12.42 -0.70
C ASP A 518 -14.54 11.55 0.50
N ALA A 519 -13.74 10.53 0.83
CA ALA A 519 -13.92 9.70 2.02
C ALA A 519 -13.82 10.51 3.31
N LEU A 520 -12.82 11.41 3.44
CA LEU A 520 -12.71 12.32 4.59
C LEU A 520 -14.00 13.11 4.80
N LYS A 521 -14.51 13.70 3.72
CA LYS A 521 -15.71 14.53 3.77
C LYS A 521 -16.97 13.74 4.15
N GLU A 522 -17.12 12.53 3.61
CA GLU A 522 -18.26 11.66 3.93
C GLU A 522 -18.21 11.16 5.39
N ALA A 523 -17.00 10.85 5.89
CA ALA A 523 -16.78 10.45 7.27
C ALA A 523 -16.81 11.61 8.29
N GLY A 524 -16.89 12.87 7.82
CA GLY A 524 -16.89 14.05 8.67
C GLY A 524 -15.50 14.42 9.22
N LEU A 525 -14.43 13.91 8.61
CA LEU A 525 -13.05 14.26 8.90
C LEU A 525 -12.64 15.55 8.19
N SER A 526 -11.58 16.17 8.69
CA SER A 526 -11.09 17.45 8.22
C SER A 526 -10.24 17.33 6.97
N ASP A 527 -10.29 18.37 6.14
CA ASP A 527 -9.36 18.53 5.02
C ASP A 527 -7.92 18.71 5.54
N VAL A 528 -7.06 17.74 5.22
CA VAL A 528 -5.64 17.69 5.61
C VAL A 528 -4.77 18.71 4.85
N PHE A 529 -5.32 19.35 3.82
CA PHE A 529 -4.66 20.42 3.07
C PHE A 529 -5.02 21.82 3.59
N ASP A 530 -5.81 21.93 4.67
CA ASP A 530 -6.00 23.19 5.41
C ASP A 530 -5.00 23.29 6.58
N PRO A 531 -4.08 24.27 6.57
CA PRO A 531 -3.10 24.45 7.65
C PRO A 531 -3.71 24.61 9.04
N GLU A 532 -4.92 25.19 9.13
CA GLU A 532 -5.58 25.40 10.42
C GLU A 532 -6.09 24.08 11.00
N ASN A 533 -6.54 23.14 10.15
CA ASN A 533 -6.89 21.79 10.58
C ASN A 533 -5.65 21.05 11.07
N CYS A 534 -4.56 21.06 10.29
CA CYS A 534 -3.28 20.46 10.67
C CYS A 534 -2.79 20.99 12.03
N ARG A 535 -2.82 22.32 12.22
CA ARG A 535 -2.44 22.96 13.48
C ARG A 535 -3.32 22.52 14.65
N ARG A 536 -4.64 22.46 14.44
CA ARG A 536 -5.60 22.03 15.47
C ARG A 536 -5.36 20.58 15.87
N ILE A 537 -5.18 19.68 14.89
CA ILE A 537 -4.95 18.25 15.11
C ILE A 537 -3.64 18.04 15.86
N ALA A 538 -2.52 18.58 15.36
CA ALA A 538 -1.22 18.48 16.03
C ALA A 538 -1.25 19.01 17.46
N ALA A 539 -1.95 20.11 17.73
CA ALA A 539 -2.09 20.68 19.07
C ALA A 539 -3.09 19.93 19.97
N GLY A 540 -3.96 19.11 19.39
CA GLY A 540 -4.97 18.33 20.11
C GLY A 540 -4.40 17.05 20.72
N VAL A 541 -3.24 16.59 20.25
CA VAL A 541 -2.56 15.38 20.74
C VAL A 541 -1.54 15.77 21.81
N ASP A 542 -1.70 15.22 23.02
CA ASP A 542 -0.76 15.43 24.11
C ASP A 542 0.30 14.32 24.13
N LEU A 543 1.47 14.57 23.53
CA LEU A 543 2.61 13.65 23.58
C LEU A 543 3.30 13.60 24.97
N SER A 544 2.87 14.44 25.92
CA SER A 544 3.44 14.51 27.28
C SER A 544 2.65 13.75 28.35
N ALA A 545 1.40 13.41 28.07
CA ALA A 545 0.47 12.75 28.97
C ALA A 545 0.29 11.29 28.62
#